data_AF-A0A2S7TEJ7-F1
#
_entry.id   AF-A0A2S7TEJ7-F1
#
_cell.length_a   1.000
_cell.length_b   1.000
_cell.length_c   1.000
_cell.angle_alpha   90.00
_cell.angle_beta   90.00
_cell.angle_gamma   90.00
#
_symmetry.space_group_name_H-M   'P 1'
#
loop_
_entity.id
_entity.type
_entity.pdbx_description
1 polymer ?
#
loop_
_entity_poly.entity_id
_entity_poly.type
_entity_poly.pdbx_seq_one_letter_code
_entity_poly.pdbx_strand_id
1 'polypeptide(L)'
;MKKILLTLFISVSILSCKKDNNYDNDEELCKLLSKMKSDDQRIRKMDLLKNGTSSQKDSLWRIQKQIDKHNTELLIEITEKRGWVSKNELGCDGMIPPVVIFRHSPKEHFEKIKELIETEYNAGRIGGLDYTFIENHLKGRPDFDIQIVE
;
A
#
# COMPACT_ATOMS: atom_id res chain seq x y z
N MET A 1 9.19 1.40 60.65
CA MET A 1 8.26 2.09 59.73
C MET A 1 8.98 2.33 58.40
N LYS A 2 8.60 1.57 57.37
CA LYS A 2 9.23 1.56 56.05
C LYS A 2 8.84 2.84 55.29
N LYS A 3 9.81 3.65 54.88
CA LYS A 3 9.58 4.75 53.93
C LYS A 3 9.72 4.15 52.52
N ILE A 4 8.59 3.86 51.89
CA ILE A 4 8.56 3.45 50.47
C ILE A 4 8.66 4.74 49.65
N LEU A 5 9.83 4.95 49.04
CA LEU A 5 10.07 6.04 48.11
C LEU A 5 9.45 5.63 46.76
N LEU A 6 8.21 6.05 46.52
CA LEU A 6 7.50 5.82 45.26
C LEU A 6 8.13 6.71 44.18
N THR A 7 9.09 6.17 43.43
CA THR A 7 9.67 6.87 42.27
C THR A 7 8.71 6.72 41.09
N LEU A 8 8.10 7.83 40.69
CA LEU A 8 7.20 7.92 39.55
C LEU A 8 7.98 7.57 38.27
N PHE A 9 7.70 6.42 37.67
CA PHE A 9 8.12 6.12 36.29
C PHE A 9 7.31 7.03 35.36
N ILE A 10 7.84 8.21 35.04
CA ILE A 10 7.34 9.04 33.95
C ILE A 10 7.69 8.29 32.67
N SER A 11 6.76 7.47 32.20
CA SER A 11 6.82 6.90 30.85
C SER A 11 6.74 8.07 29.88
N VAL A 12 7.88 8.41 29.29
CA VAL A 12 7.93 9.31 28.14
C VAL A 12 7.35 8.50 26.98
N SER A 13 6.03 8.53 26.88
CA SER A 13 5.31 8.14 25.67
C SER A 13 5.76 9.12 24.59
N ILE A 14 6.76 8.71 23.82
CA ILE A 14 7.04 9.26 22.49
C ILE A 14 5.78 9.04 21.66
N LEU A 15 4.81 9.96 21.80
CA LEU A 15 3.78 10.21 20.82
C LEU A 15 4.52 10.60 19.55
N SER A 16 4.83 9.59 18.74
CA SER A 16 5.19 9.81 17.35
C SER A 16 3.96 10.47 16.73
N CYS A 17 3.98 11.79 16.61
CA CYS A 17 2.94 12.54 15.92
C CYS A 17 2.97 12.10 14.46
N LYS A 18 2.23 11.03 14.14
CA LYS A 18 1.91 10.69 12.77
C LYS A 18 1.09 11.87 12.27
N LYS A 19 1.60 12.58 11.27
CA LYS A 19 0.86 13.67 10.63
C LYS A 19 -0.44 13.07 10.10
N ASP A 20 -1.57 13.48 10.65
CA ASP A 20 -2.86 13.08 10.11
C ASP A 20 -2.99 13.72 8.73
N ASN A 21 -2.97 12.88 7.71
CA ASN A 21 -3.29 13.31 6.36
C ASN A 21 -4.80 13.50 6.26
N ASN A 22 -5.23 14.60 5.64
CA ASN A 22 -6.63 14.80 5.28
C ASN A 22 -6.93 14.02 4.01
N TYR A 23 -7.51 12.83 4.13
CA TYR A 23 -7.89 12.04 2.97
C TYR A 23 -9.21 12.48 2.34
N ASP A 24 -9.98 13.37 2.98
CA ASP A 24 -11.28 13.84 2.48
C ASP A 24 -11.14 14.86 1.35
N ASN A 25 -9.97 15.51 1.23
CA ASN A 25 -9.69 16.42 0.12
C ASN A 25 -9.21 15.65 -1.11
N ASP A 26 -10.06 15.59 -2.14
CA ASP A 26 -9.79 14.84 -3.38
C ASP A 26 -8.53 15.32 -4.10
N GLU A 27 -8.25 16.62 -4.12
CA GLU A 27 -7.06 17.17 -4.77
C GLU A 27 -5.77 16.74 -4.06
N GLU A 28 -5.75 16.82 -2.73
CA GLU A 28 -4.61 16.37 -1.91
C GLU A 28 -4.42 14.86 -2.01
N LEU A 29 -5.51 14.10 -1.99
CA LEU A 29 -5.48 12.65 -2.15
C LEU A 29 -5.00 12.24 -3.56
N CYS A 30 -5.45 12.92 -4.61
CA CYS A 30 -4.95 12.72 -5.98
C CYS A 30 -3.44 12.97 -6.05
N LYS A 31 -2.93 14.04 -5.43
CA LYS A 31 -1.48 14.34 -5.38
C LYS A 31 -0.73 13.24 -4.65
N LEU A 32 -1.26 12.76 -3.52
CA LEU A 32 -0.66 11.70 -2.73
C LEU A 32 -0.57 10.39 -3.51
N LEU A 33 -1.70 9.93 -4.08
CA LEU A 33 -1.78 8.73 -4.89
C LEU A 33 -0.88 8.81 -6.13
N SER A 34 -0.80 9.98 -6.77
CA SER A 34 0.11 10.23 -7.90
C SER A 34 1.57 10.11 -7.50
N LYS A 35 1.92 10.63 -6.32
CA LYS A 35 3.27 10.51 -5.75
C LYS A 35 3.61 9.05 -5.46
N MET A 36 2.70 8.30 -4.84
CA MET A 36 2.90 6.87 -4.55
C MET A 36 3.19 6.07 -5.83
N LYS A 37 2.41 6.31 -6.90
CA LYS A 37 2.65 5.72 -8.22
C LYS A 37 4.00 6.10 -8.81
N SER A 38 4.38 7.38 -8.73
CA SER A 38 5.66 7.86 -9.24
C SER A 38 6.83 7.20 -8.51
N ASP A 39 6.75 7.13 -7.18
CA ASP A 39 7.76 6.49 -6.34
C ASP A 39 7.87 4.98 -6.63
N ASP A 40 6.73 4.28 -6.78
CA ASP A 40 6.67 2.86 -7.16
C ASP A 40 7.35 2.59 -8.51
N GLN A 41 7.13 3.47 -9.50
CA GLN A 41 7.65 3.26 -10.85
C GLN A 41 9.08 3.77 -11.05
N ARG A 42 9.56 4.69 -10.21
CA ARG A 42 10.86 5.36 -10.37
C ARG A 42 12.01 4.37 -10.49
N ILE A 43 12.17 3.48 -9.52
CA ILE A 43 13.29 2.54 -9.50
C ILE A 43 13.12 1.46 -10.57
N ARG A 44 11.89 0.94 -10.75
CA ARG A 44 11.53 -0.06 -11.77
C ARG A 44 11.89 0.35 -13.21
N LYS A 45 11.95 1.65 -13.48
CA LYS A 45 12.30 2.22 -14.79
C LYS A 45 13.79 2.56 -14.96
N MET A 46 14.60 2.44 -13.91
CA MET A 46 16.03 2.74 -14.00
C MET A 46 16.75 1.72 -14.88
N ASP A 47 17.64 2.21 -15.75
CA ASP A 47 18.43 1.34 -16.64
C ASP A 47 19.29 0.34 -15.86
N LEU A 48 19.77 0.73 -14.68
CA LEU A 48 20.54 -0.13 -13.78
C LEU A 48 19.79 -1.40 -13.35
N LEU A 49 18.45 -1.42 -13.29
CA LEU A 49 17.72 -2.66 -13.02
C LEU A 49 17.77 -3.64 -14.19
N LYS A 50 17.98 -3.15 -15.42
CA LYS A 50 18.12 -3.98 -16.62
C LYS A 50 19.58 -4.38 -16.81
N ASN A 51 20.46 -3.39 -16.84
CA ASN A 51 21.84 -3.53 -17.33
C ASN A 51 22.92 -3.47 -16.24
N GLY A 52 22.54 -3.17 -14.99
CA GLY A 52 23.50 -3.09 -13.88
C GLY A 52 24.04 -4.46 -13.42
N THR A 53 25.05 -4.41 -12.57
CA THR A 53 25.58 -5.60 -11.89
C THR A 53 24.56 -6.16 -10.90
N SER A 54 24.73 -7.43 -10.49
CA SER A 54 23.85 -8.04 -9.47
C SER A 54 23.81 -7.21 -8.18
N SER A 55 24.95 -6.71 -7.71
CA SER A 55 25.01 -5.86 -6.50
C SER A 55 24.23 -4.54 -6.65
N GLN A 56 24.30 -3.90 -7.82
CA GLN A 56 23.52 -2.70 -8.11
C GLN A 56 22.02 -3.02 -8.11
N LYS A 57 21.62 -4.11 -8.77
CA LYS A 57 20.23 -4.58 -8.80
C LYS A 57 19.71 -4.90 -7.41
N ASP A 58 20.48 -5.59 -6.59
CA ASP A 58 20.12 -5.93 -5.21
C ASP A 58 19.93 -4.69 -4.34
N SER A 59 20.82 -3.70 -4.49
CA SER A 59 20.70 -2.43 -3.77
C SER A 59 19.42 -1.68 -4.16
N LEU A 60 19.12 -1.62 -5.46
CA LEU A 60 17.89 -0.99 -5.97
C LEU A 60 16.63 -1.73 -5.50
N TRP A 61 16.64 -3.07 -5.51
CA TRP A 61 15.53 -3.87 -5.01
C TRP A 61 15.29 -3.70 -3.51
N ARG A 62 16.35 -3.53 -2.72
CA ARG A 62 16.20 -3.23 -1.29
C ARG A 62 15.51 -1.88 -1.07
N ILE A 63 15.84 -0.86 -1.86
CA ILE A 63 15.15 0.43 -1.79
C ILE A 63 13.71 0.29 -2.28
N GLN A 64 13.48 -0.46 -3.37
CA GLN A 64 12.14 -0.71 -3.90
C GLN A 64 11.23 -1.38 -2.87
N LYS A 65 11.73 -2.37 -2.13
CA LYS A 65 10.99 -3.04 -1.05
C LYS A 65 10.55 -2.07 0.05
N GLN A 66 11.36 -1.07 0.37
CA GLN A 66 10.99 -0.04 1.35
C GLN A 66 9.88 0.87 0.82
N ILE A 67 9.94 1.23 -0.47
CA ILE A 67 8.89 2.01 -1.14
C ILE A 67 7.58 1.20 -1.21
N ASP A 68 7.65 -0.07 -1.60
CA ASP A 68 6.50 -0.96 -1.71
C ASP A 68 5.81 -1.11 -0.34
N LYS A 69 6.59 -1.30 0.73
CA LYS A 69 6.09 -1.33 2.10
C LYS A 69 5.41 -0.02 2.50
N HIS A 70 6.10 1.11 2.34
CA HIS A 70 5.55 2.42 2.71
C HIS A 70 4.24 2.74 1.96
N ASN A 71 4.21 2.50 0.65
CA ASN A 71 3.02 2.71 -0.16
C ASN A 71 1.88 1.76 0.25
N THR A 72 2.21 0.52 0.64
CA THR A 72 1.21 -0.44 1.15
C THR A 72 0.59 0.06 2.45
N GLU A 73 1.41 0.44 3.43
CA GLU A 73 0.95 0.96 4.73
C GLU A 73 0.07 2.21 4.55
N LEU A 74 0.48 3.11 3.64
CA LEU A 74 -0.27 4.32 3.35
C LEU A 74 -1.59 4.03 2.62
N LEU A 75 -1.62 3.09 1.68
CA LEU A 75 -2.86 2.71 0.99
C LEU A 75 -3.83 1.97 1.92
N ILE A 76 -3.33 1.16 2.85
CA ILE A 76 -4.11 0.58 3.94
C ILE A 76 -4.80 1.71 4.72
N GLU A 77 -4.04 2.71 5.17
CA GLU A 77 -4.58 3.82 5.96
C GLU A 77 -5.62 4.64 5.18
N ILE A 78 -5.37 4.94 3.90
CA ILE A 78 -6.33 5.63 3.03
C ILE A 78 -7.62 4.82 2.94
N THR A 79 -7.51 3.50 2.69
CA THR A 79 -8.66 2.61 2.53
C THR A 79 -9.45 2.47 3.82
N GLU A 80 -8.79 2.40 4.97
CA GLU A 80 -9.45 2.34 6.29
C GLU A 80 -10.22 3.61 6.63
N LYS A 81 -9.66 4.79 6.31
CA LYS A 81 -10.28 6.07 6.67
C LYS A 81 -11.36 6.52 5.68
N ARG A 82 -11.17 6.26 4.38
CA ARG A 82 -12.02 6.80 3.30
C ARG A 82 -12.77 5.73 2.51
N GLY A 83 -12.34 4.48 2.58
CA GLY A 83 -12.76 3.42 1.67
C GLY A 83 -11.87 3.37 0.42
N TRP A 84 -12.18 2.42 -0.47
CA TRP A 84 -11.47 2.24 -1.72
C TRP A 84 -11.56 3.47 -2.61
N VAL A 85 -10.44 3.82 -3.25
CA VAL A 85 -10.31 5.03 -4.06
C VAL A 85 -10.16 4.66 -5.53
N SER A 86 -11.23 4.82 -6.31
CA SER A 86 -11.18 4.60 -7.76
C SER A 86 -10.92 5.90 -8.53
N LYS A 87 -10.37 5.78 -9.74
CA LYS A 87 -10.16 6.93 -10.65
C LYS A 87 -11.46 7.72 -10.87
N ASN A 88 -12.59 7.01 -10.97
CA ASN A 88 -13.88 7.61 -11.30
C ASN A 88 -14.45 8.44 -10.14
N GLU A 89 -14.10 8.12 -8.90
CA GLU A 89 -14.58 8.86 -7.72
C GLU A 89 -13.79 10.14 -7.46
N LEU A 90 -12.48 10.14 -7.75
CA LEU A 90 -11.60 11.27 -7.40
C LEU A 90 -11.41 12.30 -8.53
N GLY A 91 -11.81 11.99 -9.77
CA GLY A 91 -11.64 12.89 -10.91
C GLY A 91 -10.18 13.23 -11.23
N CYS A 92 -9.20 12.41 -10.80
CA CYS A 92 -7.79 12.70 -11.02
C CYS A 92 -7.37 12.59 -12.50
N ASP A 93 -6.60 13.56 -12.99
CA ASP A 93 -5.90 13.48 -14.28
C ASP A 93 -4.72 12.50 -14.20
N GLY A 94 -5.00 11.22 -14.37
CA GLY A 94 -3.99 10.17 -14.44
C GLY A 94 -4.53 8.81 -14.02
N MET A 95 -3.98 7.74 -14.60
CA MET A 95 -4.25 6.37 -14.13
C MET A 95 -3.59 6.18 -12.76
N ILE A 96 -4.36 5.99 -11.70
CA ILE A 96 -3.82 5.57 -10.41
C ILE A 96 -4.64 4.37 -9.94
N PRO A 97 -4.12 3.14 -10.09
CA PRO A 97 -4.83 1.97 -9.58
C PRO A 97 -4.21 1.59 -8.24
N PRO A 98 -4.90 1.81 -7.10
CA PRO A 98 -4.58 1.18 -5.81
C PRO A 98 -4.21 -0.31 -5.93
N VAL A 99 -4.83 -1.00 -6.89
CA VAL A 99 -4.50 -2.37 -7.31
C VAL A 99 -3.01 -2.61 -7.52
N VAL A 100 -2.30 -1.70 -8.21
CA VAL A 100 -0.88 -1.88 -8.51
C VAL A 100 -0.05 -1.84 -7.22
N ILE A 101 -0.38 -0.91 -6.32
CA ILE A 101 0.29 -0.78 -5.03
C ILE A 101 0.06 -2.06 -4.21
N PHE A 102 -1.18 -2.52 -4.06
CA PHE A 102 -1.46 -3.75 -3.32
C PHE A 102 -0.89 -5.00 -3.99
N ARG A 103 -0.74 -5.03 -5.32
CA ARG A 103 -0.08 -6.14 -6.03
C ARG A 103 1.44 -6.20 -5.83
N HIS A 104 2.05 -5.12 -5.33
CA HIS A 104 3.46 -5.06 -4.98
C HIS A 104 3.71 -5.17 -3.48
N SER A 105 2.66 -5.38 -2.68
CA SER A 105 2.75 -5.37 -1.22
C SER A 105 3.65 -6.49 -0.67
N PRO A 106 4.33 -6.26 0.46
CA PRO A 106 5.07 -7.32 1.15
C PRO A 106 4.11 -8.24 1.90
N LYS A 107 4.51 -9.51 2.04
CA LYS A 107 3.73 -10.59 2.68
C LYS A 107 3.23 -10.25 4.09
N GLU A 108 3.99 -9.45 4.83
CA GLU A 108 3.64 -9.02 6.19
C GLU A 108 2.32 -8.23 6.27
N HIS A 109 1.80 -7.72 5.16
CA HIS A 109 0.51 -7.03 5.11
C HIS A 109 -0.62 -7.85 4.47
N PHE A 110 -0.38 -9.09 4.03
CA PHE A 110 -1.35 -9.84 3.21
C PHE A 110 -2.69 -10.07 3.91
N GLU A 111 -2.68 -10.48 5.18
CA GLU A 111 -3.93 -10.71 5.93
C GLU A 111 -4.75 -9.41 6.06
N LYS A 112 -4.07 -8.29 6.32
CA LYS A 112 -4.74 -6.99 6.43
C LYS A 112 -5.31 -6.52 5.09
N ILE A 113 -4.55 -6.69 4.00
CA ILE A 113 -5.03 -6.34 2.66
C ILE A 113 -6.22 -7.22 2.29
N LYS A 114 -6.17 -8.52 2.60
CA LYS A 114 -7.27 -9.46 2.34
C LYS A 114 -8.57 -8.99 3.01
N GLU A 115 -8.52 -8.70 4.31
CA GLU A 115 -9.68 -8.20 5.06
C GLU A 115 -10.24 -6.90 4.44
N LEU A 116 -9.36 -5.96 4.07
CA LEU A 116 -9.77 -4.69 3.47
C LEU A 116 -10.42 -4.89 2.11
N ILE A 117 -9.79 -5.62 1.19
CA ILE A 117 -10.35 -5.79 -0.16
C ILE A 117 -11.65 -6.60 -0.13
N GLU A 118 -11.82 -7.55 0.79
CA GLU A 118 -13.08 -8.27 0.98
C GLU A 118 -14.19 -7.33 1.45
N THR A 119 -13.89 -6.46 2.43
CA THR A 119 -14.84 -5.45 2.92
C THR A 119 -15.27 -4.50 1.81
N GLU A 120 -14.30 -3.96 1.07
CA GLU A 120 -14.54 -2.99 0.02
C GLU A 120 -15.21 -3.60 -1.24
N TYR A 121 -14.91 -4.86 -1.54
CA TYR A 121 -15.57 -5.61 -2.62
C TYR A 121 -17.03 -5.92 -2.26
N ASN A 122 -17.30 -6.38 -1.04
CA ASN A 122 -18.67 -6.63 -0.56
C ASN A 122 -19.51 -5.35 -0.52
N ALA A 123 -18.88 -4.20 -0.32
CA ALA A 123 -19.53 -2.89 -0.39
C ALA A 123 -19.68 -2.34 -1.82
N GLY A 124 -19.24 -3.07 -2.85
CA GLY A 124 -19.35 -2.67 -4.25
C GLY A 124 -18.39 -1.55 -4.68
N ARG A 125 -17.37 -1.22 -3.88
CA ARG A 125 -16.40 -0.16 -4.16
C ARG A 125 -15.19 -0.63 -4.95
N ILE A 126 -14.88 -1.93 -4.93
CA ILE A 126 -13.84 -2.56 -5.77
C ILE A 126 -14.49 -3.30 -6.94
N GLY A 127 -14.00 -3.08 -8.16
CA GLY A 127 -14.40 -3.88 -9.31
C GLY A 127 -13.85 -5.31 -9.26
N GLY A 128 -14.58 -6.29 -9.82
CA GLY A 128 -14.19 -7.70 -9.76
C GLY A 128 -12.78 -8.00 -10.29
N LEU A 129 -12.36 -7.36 -11.39
CA LEU A 129 -11.01 -7.53 -11.94
C LEU A 129 -9.92 -7.04 -10.97
N ASP A 130 -10.14 -5.89 -10.35
CA ASP A 130 -9.22 -5.30 -9.37
C ASP A 130 -9.09 -6.21 -8.14
N TYR A 131 -10.22 -6.68 -7.61
CA TYR A 131 -10.25 -7.62 -6.49
C TYR A 131 -9.48 -8.91 -6.83
N THR A 132 -9.81 -9.56 -7.94
CA THR A 132 -9.17 -10.81 -8.36
C THR A 132 -7.66 -10.65 -8.56
N PHE A 133 -7.21 -9.52 -9.10
CA PHE A 133 -5.79 -9.29 -9.35
C PHE A 133 -4.99 -9.10 -8.06
N ILE A 134 -5.58 -8.46 -7.04
CA ILE A 134 -4.98 -8.33 -5.72
C ILE A 134 -5.02 -9.68 -5.00
N GLU A 135 -6.18 -10.34 -4.97
CA GLU A 135 -6.35 -11.64 -4.31
C GLU A 135 -5.39 -12.70 -4.86
N ASN A 136 -5.21 -12.74 -6.18
CA ASN A 136 -4.21 -13.58 -6.84
C ASN A 136 -2.81 -13.35 -6.25
N HIS A 137 -2.41 -12.10 -6.04
CA HIS A 137 -1.12 -11.79 -5.43
C HIS A 137 -1.02 -12.28 -3.98
N LEU A 138 -2.07 -12.08 -3.18
CA LEU A 138 -2.11 -12.53 -1.79
C LEU A 138 -2.01 -14.07 -1.69
N LYS A 139 -2.53 -14.79 -2.68
CA LYS A 139 -2.43 -16.25 -2.83
C LYS A 139 -1.10 -16.75 -3.42
N GLY A 140 -0.14 -15.87 -3.66
CA GLY A 140 1.18 -16.24 -4.19
C GLY A 140 1.27 -16.26 -5.72
N ARG A 141 0.31 -15.63 -6.41
CA ARG A 141 0.24 -15.51 -7.89
C ARG A 141 0.16 -16.86 -8.60
N PRO A 142 -0.82 -17.73 -8.27
CA PRO A 142 -1.11 -18.88 -9.13
C PRO A 142 -1.50 -18.40 -10.53
N ASP A 143 -1.32 -19.27 -11.54
CA ASP A 143 -1.82 -19.00 -12.88
C ASP A 143 -3.34 -18.83 -12.84
N PHE A 144 -3.87 -17.96 -13.69
CA PHE A 144 -5.32 -17.84 -13.83
C PHE A 144 -5.84 -19.06 -14.57
N ASP A 145 -6.67 -19.87 -13.92
CA ASP A 145 -7.46 -20.90 -14.58
C ASP A 145 -8.55 -20.22 -15.42
N ILE A 146 -8.16 -19.69 -16.59
CA ILE A 146 -9.09 -19.20 -17.59
C ILE A 146 -9.64 -20.44 -18.29
N GLN A 147 -10.78 -20.92 -17.79
CA GLN A 147 -11.58 -21.84 -18.59
C GLN A 147 -12.07 -21.07 -19.81
N ILE A 148 -11.49 -21.35 -20.98
CA ILE A 148 -12.04 -20.88 -22.25
C ILE A 148 -13.37 -21.60 -22.41
N VAL A 149 -14.46 -20.86 -22.21
CA VAL A 149 -15.79 -21.30 -22.61
C VAL A 149 -15.84 -21.14 -24.12
N GLU A 150 -15.74 -22.26 -24.85
CA GLU A 150 -16.06 -22.33 -26.29
C GLU A 150 -17.55 -22.07 -26.55
#